data_AF-A0A355ANZ3-F1
#
_entry.id   AF-A0A355ANZ3-F1
#
_cell.length_a   1.000
_cell.length_b   1.000
_cell.length_c   1.000
_cell.angle_alpha   90.00
_cell.angle_beta   90.00
_cell.angle_gamma   90.00
#
_symmetry.space_group_name_H-M   'P 1'
#
loop_
_entity.id
_entity.type
_entity.pdbx_description
1 polymer ?
#
loop_
_entity_poly.entity_id
_entity_poly.type
_entity_poly.pdbx_seq_one_letter_code
_entity_poly.pdbx_strand_id
1 'polypeptide(L)'
;MLATLIGAVGGAIVVFSVLGLDRLRIDGPVGAISVHGTVGIWGLLAVPLTNSEINLNAQLIGIGVILAFLFVASLTTWSVIGILAGLRGS
;
A
#
# COMPACT_ATOMS: atom_id res chain seq x y z
N MET A 1 -3.56 12.13 21.32
CA MET A 1 -2.19 11.58 21.45
C MET A 1 -1.96 10.35 20.57
N LEU A 2 -2.82 9.32 20.65
CA LEU A 2 -2.63 8.07 19.90
C LEU A 2 -2.55 8.26 18.37
N ALA A 3 -3.42 9.10 17.78
CA ALA A 3 -3.35 9.43 16.36
C ALA A 3 -2.00 10.04 15.93
N THR A 4 -1.41 10.90 16.77
CA THR A 4 -0.08 11.48 16.54
C THR A 4 1.01 10.40 16.52
N LEU A 5 0.93 9.41 17.42
CA LEU A 5 1.88 8.29 17.47
C LEU A 5 1.73 7.37 16.25
N ILE A 6 0.49 7.06 15.85
CA ILE A 6 0.23 6.26 14.64
C ILE A 6 0.80 6.95 13.40
N GLY A 7 0.63 8.28 13.29
CA GLY A 7 1.21 9.09 12.23
C GLY A 7 2.74 9.11 12.28
N ALA A 8 3.34 9.26 13.46
CA ALA A 8 4.80 9.25 13.62
C ALA A 8 5.40 7.89 13.22
N VAL A 9 4.77 6.77 13.59
CA VAL A 9 5.19 5.43 13.16
C VAL A 9 5.03 5.27 11.66
N GLY A 10 3.93 5.75 11.07
CA GLY A 10 3.75 5.75 9.61
C GLY A 10 4.85 6.54 8.89
N GLY A 11 5.23 7.70 9.43
CA GLY A 11 6.33 8.53 8.94
C GLY A 11 7.71 7.86 9.05
N ALA A 12 7.92 6.99 10.04
CA ALA A 12 9.15 6.18 10.10
C ALA A 12 9.11 5.03 9.08
N ILE A 13 7.98 4.32 8.99
CA ILE A 13 7.78 3.18 8.08
C ILE A 13 8.01 3.58 6.61
N VAL A 14 7.50 4.76 6.21
CA VAL A 14 7.61 5.19 4.80
C VAL A 14 9.06 5.34 4.35
N VAL A 15 9.96 5.83 5.21
CA VAL A 15 11.38 6.01 4.88
C VAL A 15 12.03 4.67 4.57
N PHE A 16 11.81 3.66 5.43
CA PHE A 16 12.34 2.33 5.20
C PHE A 16 11.69 1.63 4.00
N SER A 17 10.40 1.87 3.75
CA SER A 17 9.70 1.34 2.58
C SER A 17 10.28 1.89 1.27
N VAL A 18 10.51 3.21 1.17
CA VAL A 18 11.12 3.83 -0.02
C VAL A 18 12.51 3.24 -0.27
N LEU A 19 13.38 3.26 0.74
CA LEU A 19 14.74 2.71 0.61
C LEU A 19 14.75 1.20 0.28
N GLY A 20 13.76 0.46 0.76
CA GLY A 20 13.59 -0.96 0.46
C GLY A 20 13.19 -1.20 -1.00
N LEU A 21 12.19 -0.46 -1.50
CA LEU A 21 11.72 -0.58 -2.87
C LEU A 21 12.77 -0.11 -3.88
N ASP A 22 13.51 0.96 -3.57
CA ASP A 22 14.62 1.46 -4.39
C ASP A 22 15.72 0.38 -4.53
N ARG A 23 16.05 -0.33 -3.44
CA ARG A 23 17.00 -1.45 -3.48
C ARG A 23 16.50 -2.63 -4.30
N LEU A 24 15.19 -2.84 -4.35
CA LEU A 24 14.55 -3.86 -5.19
C LEU A 24 14.38 -3.39 -6.65
N ARG A 25 14.81 -2.17 -7.00
CA ARG A 25 14.63 -1.55 -8.33
C ARG A 25 13.16 -1.46 -8.74
N ILE A 26 12.28 -1.26 -7.75
CA ILE A 26 10.87 -0.99 -7.98
C ILE A 26 10.70 0.53 -7.95
N ASP A 27 10.93 1.15 -9.10
CA ASP A 27 10.93 2.61 -9.21
C ASP A 27 9.51 3.16 -9.28
N GLY A 28 9.06 3.79 -8.18
CA GLY A 28 7.83 4.56 -8.13
C GLY A 28 8.14 6.05 -8.18
N PRO A 29 7.71 6.83 -9.21
CA PRO A 29 8.15 8.23 -9.41
C PRO A 29 7.81 9.15 -8.23
N VAL A 30 6.82 8.79 -7.43
CA VAL A 30 6.37 9.54 -6.24
C VAL A 30 6.35 8.68 -4.97
N GLY A 31 6.94 7.48 -5.00
CA GLY A 31 6.91 6.55 -3.86
C GLY A 31 5.50 6.06 -3.49
N ALA A 32 4.56 6.02 -4.47
CA ALA A 32 3.14 5.75 -4.21
C ALA A 32 2.90 4.44 -3.42
N ILE A 33 3.66 3.39 -3.71
CA ILE A 33 3.59 2.11 -3.00
C ILE A 33 3.96 2.28 -1.52
N SER A 34 4.99 3.07 -1.21
CA SER A 34 5.40 3.31 0.18
C SER A 34 4.37 4.14 0.95
N VAL A 35 3.98 5.31 0.44
CA VAL A 35 3.07 6.23 1.14
C VAL A 35 1.62 5.73 1.21
N HIS A 36 1.10 5.08 0.17
CA HIS A 36 -0.31 4.64 0.13
C HIS A 36 -0.45 3.15 0.42
N GLY A 37 0.45 2.32 -0.12
CA GLY A 37 0.42 0.87 0.09
C GLY A 37 0.93 0.48 1.48
N THR A 38 2.23 0.64 1.73
CA THR A 38 2.86 0.19 2.99
C THR A 38 2.31 0.93 4.21
N VAL A 39 2.25 2.26 4.17
CA VAL A 39 1.72 3.06 5.29
C VAL A 39 0.20 2.89 5.42
N GLY A 40 -0.54 2.66 4.32
CA GLY A 40 -1.97 2.34 4.38
C GLY A 40 -2.24 1.02 5.09
N ILE A 41 -1.43 -0.02 4.83
CA ILE A 41 -1.48 -1.29 5.58
C ILE A 41 -1.20 -1.06 7.06
N TRP A 42 -0.19 -0.26 7.41
CA TRP A 42 0.06 0.14 8.80
C TRP A 42 -1.17 0.79 9.44
N GLY A 43 -1.82 1.71 8.72
CA GLY A 43 -3.06 2.37 9.18
C GLY A 43 -4.17 1.36 9.51
N LEU A 44 -4.40 0.38 8.64
CA LEU A 44 -5.39 -0.70 8.87
C LEU A 44 -5.03 -1.54 10.09
N LEU A 45 -3.76 -1.91 10.25
CA LEU A 45 -3.28 -2.67 11.41
C LEU A 45 -3.38 -1.88 12.73
N ALA A 46 -3.34 -0.54 12.66
CA ALA A 46 -3.50 0.32 13.82
C ALA A 46 -4.97 0.54 14.23
N VAL A 47 -5.96 0.21 13.39
CA VAL A 47 -7.39 0.42 13.70
C VAL A 47 -7.83 -0.23 15.02
N PRO A 48 -7.49 -1.50 15.33
CA PRO A 48 -7.88 -2.16 16.58
C PRO A 48 -7.33 -1.46 17.83
N LEU A 49 -6.27 -0.65 17.71
CA LEU A 49 -5.72 0.14 18.82
C LEU A 49 -6.62 1.33 19.20
N THR A 50 -7.48 1.76 18.28
CA THR A 50 -8.36 2.92 18.42
C THR A 50 -9.83 2.55 18.55
N ASN A 51 -10.21 1.33 18.13
CA ASN A 51 -11.56 0.82 18.19
C ASN A 51 -11.55 -0.65 18.63
N SER A 52 -11.99 -0.91 19.86
CA SER A 52 -12.02 -2.24 20.47
C SER A 52 -13.09 -3.17 19.89
N GLU A 53 -14.05 -2.66 19.11
CA GLU A 53 -15.05 -3.49 18.43
C GLU A 53 -14.48 -4.15 17.17
N ILE A 54 -13.31 -3.69 16.70
CA ILE A 54 -12.69 -4.15 15.47
C ILE A 54 -11.54 -5.10 15.79
N ASN A 55 -11.68 -6.34 15.33
CA ASN A 55 -10.65 -7.36 15.50
C ASN A 55 -9.54 -7.25 14.45
N LEU A 56 -8.31 -7.60 14.84
CA LEU A 56 -7.15 -7.66 13.94
C LEU A 56 -7.38 -8.59 12.75
N ASN A 57 -8.06 -9.73 12.97
CA ASN A 57 -8.38 -10.68 11.92
C ASN A 57 -9.24 -10.07 10.80
N ALA A 58 -10.19 -9.18 11.15
CA ALA A 58 -11.01 -8.49 10.16
C ALA A 58 -10.16 -7.55 9.29
N GLN A 59 -9.18 -6.86 9.91
CA GLN A 59 -8.24 -6.00 9.18
C GLN A 59 -7.32 -6.80 8.26
N LEU A 60 -6.81 -7.94 8.70
CA LEU A 60 -5.97 -8.82 7.88
C LEU A 60 -6.72 -9.38 6.66
N ILE A 61 -7.97 -9.81 6.85
CA ILE A 61 -8.84 -10.24 5.74
C ILE A 61 -9.08 -9.07 4.78
N GLY A 62 -9.40 -7.88 5.32
CA GLY A 62 -9.58 -6.67 4.51
C GLY A 62 -8.35 -6.31 3.68
N ILE A 63 -7.15 -6.34 4.28
CA ILE A 63 -5.88 -6.14 3.57
C ILE A 63 -5.73 -7.15 2.43
N GLY A 64 -5.98 -8.43 2.71
CA GLY A 64 -5.90 -9.50 1.70
C GLY A 64 -6.85 -9.27 0.52
N VAL A 65 -8.11 -8.92 0.81
CA VAL A 65 -9.11 -8.62 -0.22
C VAL A 65 -8.72 -7.40 -1.06
N ILE A 66 -8.27 -6.32 -0.43
CA ILE A 66 -7.83 -5.11 -1.13
C ILE A 66 -6.63 -5.41 -2.02
N LEU A 67 -5.61 -6.12 -1.52
CA LEU A 67 -4.42 -6.45 -2.29
C LEU A 67 -4.73 -7.38 -3.47
N ALA A 68 -5.59 -8.40 -3.26
CA ALA A 68 -6.01 -9.30 -4.32
C ALA A 68 -6.78 -8.55 -5.41
N PHE A 69 -7.74 -7.71 -5.02
CA PHE A 69 -8.51 -6.90 -5.96
C PHE A 69 -7.60 -5.94 -6.74
N LEU A 70 -6.75 -5.17 -6.06
CA LEU A 70 -5.86 -4.19 -6.69
C LEU A 70 -4.87 -4.87 -7.65
N PHE A 71 -4.30 -6.01 -7.28
CA PHE A 71 -3.37 -6.74 -8.13
C PHE A 71 -4.06 -7.22 -9.42
N VAL A 72 -5.22 -7.89 -9.29
CA VAL A 72 -5.97 -8.39 -10.45
C VAL A 72 -6.47 -7.25 -11.33
N ALA A 73 -7.05 -6.21 -10.74
CA ALA A 73 -7.56 -5.05 -11.48
C ALA A 73 -6.42 -4.33 -12.22
N SER A 74 -5.32 -4.04 -11.53
CA SER A 74 -4.15 -3.38 -12.13
C SER A 74 -3.55 -4.21 -13.27
N LEU A 75 -3.28 -5.51 -13.04
CA LEU A 75 -2.75 -6.38 -14.09
C LEU A 75 -3.66 -6.43 -15.31
N THR A 76 -4.97 -6.56 -15.09
CA THR A 76 -5.95 -6.60 -16.19
C THR A 76 -5.94 -5.29 -16.96
N THR A 77 -6.05 -4.15 -16.27
CA THR A 77 -6.06 -2.83 -16.89
C THR A 77 -4.78 -2.57 -17.69
N TRP A 78 -3.60 -2.78 -17.10
CA TRP A 78 -2.33 -2.53 -17.80
C TRP A 78 -2.09 -3.50 -18.94
N SER A 79 -2.50 -4.77 -18.83
CA SER A 79 -2.37 -5.74 -19.93
C SER A 79 -3.24 -5.35 -21.11
N VAL A 80 -4.49 -4.93 -20.88
CA VAL A 80 -5.40 -4.47 -21.93
C VAL A 80 -4.85 -3.20 -22.61
N ILE A 81 -4.42 -2.20 -21.84
CA ILE A 81 -3.84 -0.98 -22.40
C ILE A 81 -2.58 -1.32 -23.21
N GLY A 82 -1.74 -2.23 -22.71
CA GLY A 82 -0.53 -2.67 -23.39
C GLY A 82 -0.79 -3.33 -24.74
N ILE A 83 -1.90 -4.06 -24.89
CA ILE A 83 -2.29 -4.67 -26.17
C ILE A 83 -2.85 -3.62 -27.14
N LEU A 84 -3.60 -2.62 -26.65
CA LEU A 84 -4.33 -1.68 -27.50
C LEU A 84 -3.49 -0.47 -27.96
N ALA A 85 -2.67 0.09 -27.07
CA ALA A 85 -1.99 1.36 -27.29
C ALA A 85 -0.49 1.35 -26.95
N GLY A 86 0.00 0.28 -26.31
CA GLY A 86 1.34 0.23 -25.74
C GLY A 86 1.44 1.01 -24.41
N LEU A 87 2.39 0.63 -23.57
CA LEU A 87 2.55 1.17 -22.20
C LEU A 87 3.64 2.24 -22.06
N ARG A 88 4.53 2.35 -23.06
CA ARG A 88 5.68 3.25 -23.01
C ARG A 88 5.78 4.00 -24.32
N GLY A 89 5.99 5.31 -24.23
CA GLY A 89 6.43 6.11 -25.36
C GLY A 89 7.85 5.70 -25.76
N SER A 90 8.16 5.85 -27.05
CA SER A 90 9.50 5.69 -27.61
C SER A 90 10.46 6.79 -27.15
#